data_AF-A0A2H0L6U3-F1
#
_entry.id   AF-A0A2H0L6U3-F1
#
_cell.length_a   1.000
_cell.length_b   1.000
_cell.length_c   1.000
_cell.angle_alpha   90.00
_cell.angle_beta   90.00
_cell.angle_gamma   90.00
#
_symmetry.space_group_name_H-M   'P 1'
#
loop_
_entity.id
_entity.type
_entity.pdbx_description
1 polymer ?
#
loop_
_entity_poly.entity_id
_entity_poly.type
_entity_poly.pdbx_seq_one_letter_code
_entity_poly.pdbx_strand_id
1 'polypeptide(L)'
;MLDENVRIELLRFLKDEGYDATFVRKGATDREVAVLSQQEERVLVANDQDFSQYKHSDIYAVIWLRTPQNDVSALINSFCSLLDEYSDFAGIMIILRIDMRNAVNLD
;
A
#
# COMPACT_ATOMS: atom_id res chain seq x y z
N MET A 1 -0.93 -2.14 -6.03
CA MET A 1 0.46 -2.15 -6.51
C MET A 1 1.41 -2.03 -5.33
N LEU A 2 2.60 -2.61 -5.41
CA LEU A 2 3.59 -2.58 -4.34
C LEU A 2 4.84 -1.85 -4.82
N ASP A 3 5.37 -0.95 -4.02
CA ASP A 3 6.67 -0.33 -4.27
C ASP A 3 7.80 -1.38 -4.31
N GLU A 4 8.89 -1.08 -5.02
CA GLU A 4 9.97 -2.05 -5.30
C GLU A 4 10.68 -2.55 -4.03
N ASN A 5 10.61 -1.78 -2.94
CA ASN A 5 11.23 -2.09 -1.66
C ASN A 5 10.30 -2.84 -0.69
N VAL A 6 9.08 -3.17 -1.11
CA VAL A 6 8.15 -3.97 -0.30
C VAL A 6 8.47 -5.46 -0.42
N ARG A 7 8.26 -6.20 0.67
CA ARG A 7 8.53 -7.65 0.76
C ARG A 7 7.76 -8.44 -0.32
N ILE A 8 8.46 -9.30 -1.04
CA ILE A 8 7.87 -10.20 -2.05
C ILE A 8 6.87 -11.19 -1.44
N GLU A 9 7.03 -11.53 -0.17
CA GLU A 9 6.10 -12.39 0.55
C GLU A 9 4.71 -11.77 0.65
N LEU A 10 4.61 -10.43 0.80
CA LEU A 10 3.33 -9.74 0.77
C LEU A 10 2.69 -9.78 -0.62
N LEU A 11 3.49 -9.60 -1.69
CA LEU A 11 3.00 -9.75 -3.06
C LEU A 11 2.41 -11.15 -3.29
N ARG A 12 3.13 -12.19 -2.86
CA ARG A 12 2.69 -13.59 -3.00
C ARG A 12 1.39 -13.82 -2.25
N PHE A 13 1.33 -13.41 -0.99
CA PHE A 13 0.12 -13.48 -0.18
C PHE A 13 -1.08 -12.83 -0.88
N LEU A 14 -0.95 -11.58 -1.35
CA LEU A 14 -2.05 -10.89 -2.03
C LEU A 14 -2.50 -11.62 -3.30
N LYS A 15 -1.58 -12.20 -4.07
CA LYS A 15 -1.92 -13.01 -5.25
C LYS A 15 -2.61 -14.31 -4.87
N ASP A 16 -2.16 -14.98 -3.81
CA ASP A 16 -2.73 -16.23 -3.33
C ASP A 16 -4.16 -16.01 -2.80
N GLU A 17 -4.45 -14.84 -2.23
CA GLU A 17 -5.80 -14.39 -1.86
C GLU A 17 -6.66 -13.92 -3.07
N GLY A 18 -6.11 -13.95 -4.28
CA GLY A 18 -6.84 -13.62 -5.51
C GLY A 18 -6.86 -12.14 -5.89
N TYR A 19 -6.09 -11.28 -5.21
CA TYR A 19 -5.96 -9.87 -5.58
C TYR A 19 -5.06 -9.66 -6.80
N ASP A 20 -5.41 -8.70 -7.65
CA ASP A 20 -4.53 -8.22 -8.72
C ASP A 20 -3.41 -7.33 -8.14
N ALA A 21 -2.34 -7.99 -7.68
CA ALA A 21 -1.17 -7.36 -7.10
C ALA A 21 0.06 -7.49 -8.02
N THR A 22 0.77 -6.39 -8.21
CA THR A 22 2.06 -6.35 -8.92
C THR A 22 3.02 -5.38 -8.24
N PHE A 23 4.32 -5.59 -8.44
CA PHE A 23 5.32 -4.57 -8.15
C PHE A 23 5.25 -3.46 -9.19
N VAL A 24 5.57 -2.25 -8.73
CA VAL A 24 5.92 -1.12 -9.58
C VAL A 24 7.20 -1.47 -10.35
N ARG A 25 7.34 -0.90 -11.55
CA ARG A 25 8.59 -0.96 -12.33
C ARG A 25 9.76 -0.44 -11.48
N LYS A 26 10.89 -1.15 -11.53
CA LYS A 26 12.13 -0.70 -10.88
C LYS A 26 12.58 0.67 -11.37
N GLY A 27 13.02 1.52 -10.44
CA GLY A 27 13.49 2.87 -10.73
C GLY A 27 12.42 3.83 -11.26
N ALA A 28 11.13 3.53 -11.04
CA ALA A 28 10.07 4.52 -11.20
C ALA A 28 10.21 5.59 -10.11
N THR A 29 9.95 6.84 -10.46
CA THR A 29 9.91 7.96 -9.51
C THR A 29 8.59 7.96 -8.75
N ASP A 30 8.57 8.51 -7.52
CA ASP A 30 7.34 8.59 -6.71
C ASP A 30 6.18 9.22 -7.47
N ARG A 31 6.46 10.23 -8.29
CA ARG A 31 5.45 10.87 -9.15
C ARG A 31 4.89 9.91 -10.20
N GLU A 32 5.73 9.11 -10.86
CA GLU A 32 5.27 8.11 -11.82
C GLU A 32 4.43 7.04 -11.12
N VAL A 33 4.82 6.62 -9.91
CA VAL A 33 4.06 5.65 -9.11
C VAL A 33 2.70 6.21 -8.71
N ALA A 34 2.65 7.45 -8.22
CA ALA A 34 1.42 8.12 -7.81
C ALA A 34 0.45 8.26 -9.00
N VAL A 35 0.95 8.74 -10.15
CA VAL A 35 0.15 8.86 -11.38
C VAL A 35 -0.39 7.51 -11.83
N LEU A 36 0.43 6.46 -11.80
CA LEU A 36 -0.01 5.11 -12.17
C LEU A 36 -1.09 4.60 -11.20
N SER A 37 -0.92 4.84 -9.90
CA SER A 37 -1.90 4.49 -8.87
C SER A 37 -3.24 5.17 -9.13
N GLN A 38 -3.21 6.47 -9.47
CA GLN A 38 -4.41 7.21 -9.79
C GLN A 38 -5.09 6.74 -11.09
N GLN A 39 -4.31 6.55 -12.16
CA GLN A 39 -4.86 6.19 -13.47
C GLN A 39 -5.45 4.78 -13.52
N GLU A 40 -4.87 3.85 -12.76
CA GLU A 40 -5.32 2.45 -12.73
C GLU A 40 -6.20 2.14 -11.51
N GLU A 41 -6.56 3.15 -10.71
CA GLU A 41 -7.36 3.00 -9.47
C GLU A 41 -6.78 1.94 -8.51
N ARG A 42 -5.45 1.96 -8.37
CA ARG A 42 -4.70 0.95 -7.63
C ARG A 42 -4.23 1.51 -6.30
N VAL A 43 -4.50 0.76 -5.22
CA VAL A 43 -3.90 1.03 -3.91
C VAL A 43 -2.37 0.85 -3.98
N LEU A 44 -1.62 1.88 -3.62
CA LEU A 44 -0.16 1.79 -3.47
C LEU A 44 0.20 1.29 -2.08
N VAL A 45 0.99 0.22 -2.01
CA VAL A 45 1.62 -0.23 -0.76
C VAL A 45 3.09 0.19 -0.79
N ALA A 46 3.53 0.98 0.18
CA ALA A 46 4.90 1.50 0.22
C ALA A 46 5.45 1.58 1.64
N ASN A 47 6.78 1.49 1.77
CA ASN A 47 7.49 1.80 3.01
C ASN A 47 7.83 3.30 3.13
N ASP A 48 7.90 3.99 1.98
CA ASP A 48 8.35 5.38 1.90
C ASP A 48 7.29 6.35 2.45
N GLN A 49 7.75 7.31 3.26
CA GLN A 49 6.92 8.38 3.78
C GLN A 49 6.57 9.41 2.71
N ASP A 50 7.38 9.54 1.66
CA ASP A 50 7.24 10.61 0.67
C ASP A 50 5.91 10.54 -0.09
N PHE A 51 5.23 9.39 -0.10
CA PHE A 51 3.88 9.29 -0.65
C PHE A 51 2.79 9.99 0.18
N SER A 52 3.06 10.30 1.45
CA SER A 52 2.11 11.00 2.34
C SER A 52 1.85 12.46 1.95
N GLN A 53 2.66 13.02 1.04
CA GLN A 53 2.49 14.39 0.56
C GLN A 53 1.49 14.51 -0.61
N TYR A 54 1.13 13.39 -1.24
CA TYR A 54 0.23 13.39 -2.39
C TYR A 54 -1.23 13.52 -1.94
N LYS A 55 -2.01 14.16 -2.81
CA LYS A 55 -3.45 14.35 -2.66
C LYS A 55 -4.23 13.29 -3.39
N HIS A 56 -5.52 13.16 -3.13
CA HIS A 56 -6.33 12.18 -3.87
C HIS A 56 -6.39 12.48 -5.37
N SER A 57 -6.20 13.75 -5.77
CA SER A 57 -6.06 14.12 -7.18
C SER A 57 -4.81 13.52 -7.86
N ASP A 58 -3.79 13.18 -7.07
CA ASP A 58 -2.48 12.73 -7.55
C ASP A 58 -2.26 11.22 -7.33
N ILE A 59 -2.93 10.62 -6.34
CA ILE A 59 -2.80 9.21 -5.97
C ILE A 59 -4.13 8.63 -5.49
N TYR A 60 -4.41 7.38 -5.89
CA TYR A 60 -5.72 6.77 -5.61
C TYR A 60 -5.90 6.47 -4.13
N ALA A 61 -4.94 5.75 -3.56
CA ALA A 61 -4.93 5.32 -2.18
C ALA A 61 -3.53 4.85 -1.78
N VAL A 62 -3.21 4.95 -0.49
CA VAL A 62 -1.89 4.53 0.02
C VAL A 62 -2.06 3.66 1.26
N ILE A 63 -1.38 2.51 1.30
CA ILE A 63 -1.10 1.78 2.53
C ILE A 63 0.38 1.99 2.85
N TRP A 64 0.63 2.85 3.83
CA TRP A 64 1.97 3.17 4.29
C TRP A 64 2.39 2.20 5.40
N LEU A 65 3.41 1.39 5.11
CA LEU A 65 3.92 0.37 6.02
C LEU A 65 4.84 1.00 7.06
N ARG A 66 4.40 0.93 8.32
CA ARG A 66 5.17 1.25 9.52
C ARG A 66 5.36 0.00 10.39
N THR A 67 5.46 -1.16 9.74
CA THR A 67 5.75 -2.46 10.34
C THR A 67 7.24 -2.81 10.17
N PRO A 68 7.86 -3.49 11.16
CA PRO A 68 9.19 -4.08 10.99
C PRO A 68 9.21 -5.06 9.81
N GLN A 69 10.06 -4.79 8.81
CA GLN A 69 10.15 -5.62 7.60
C GLN A 69 10.88 -6.96 7.82
N ASN A 70 11.44 -7.17 9.01
CA ASN A 70 12.09 -8.42 9.42
C ASN A 70 11.09 -9.48 9.93
N ASP A 71 9.85 -9.09 10.23
CA ASP A 71 8.79 -10.01 10.66
C ASP A 71 7.69 -10.07 9.60
N VAL A 72 7.84 -11.01 8.67
CA VAL A 72 6.90 -11.24 7.57
C VAL A 72 5.54 -11.69 8.10
N SER A 73 5.50 -12.46 9.19
CA SER A 73 4.25 -12.99 9.74
C SER A 73 3.42 -11.84 10.32
N ALA A 74 4.06 -10.93 11.06
CA ALA A 74 3.39 -9.75 11.59
C ALA A 74 2.88 -8.82 10.46
N LEU A 75 3.65 -8.64 9.39
CA LEU A 75 3.22 -7.87 8.21
C LEU A 75 1.97 -8.48 7.56
N ILE A 76 1.98 -9.79 7.28
CA ILE A 76 0.85 -10.48 6.65
C ILE A 76 -0.39 -10.43 7.55
N ASN A 77 -0.26 -10.75 8.84
CA ASN A 77 -1.38 -10.72 9.78
C ASN A 77 -2.01 -9.31 9.89
N SER A 78 -1.17 -8.27 9.87
CA SER A 78 -1.64 -6.89 9.86
C SER A 78 -2.41 -6.56 8.57
N PHE A 79 -1.94 -7.08 7.42
CA PHE A 79 -2.64 -6.96 6.14
C PHE A 79 -3.96 -7.73 6.08
N CYS A 80 -4.01 -8.97 6.57
CA CYS A 80 -5.27 -9.73 6.68
C CYS A 80 -6.31 -8.92 7.45
N SER A 81 -5.94 -8.44 8.65
CA SER A 81 -6.82 -7.65 9.50
C SER A 81 -7.25 -6.33 8.87
N LEU A 82 -6.41 -5.76 8.00
CA LEU A 82 -6.73 -4.55 7.25
C LEU A 82 -7.77 -4.84 6.15
N LEU A 83 -7.56 -5.91 5.38
CA LEU A 83 -8.45 -6.29 4.28
C LEU A 83 -9.83 -6.75 4.78
N ASP A 84 -9.90 -7.32 5.99
CA ASP A 84 -11.17 -7.67 6.63
C ASP A 84 -12.00 -6.43 7.05
N GLU A 85 -11.37 -5.28 7.30
CA GLU A 85 -12.05 -4.06 7.77
C GLU A 85 -12.45 -3.13 6.62
N TYR A 86 -11.65 -3.05 5.55
CA TYR A 86 -11.85 -2.10 4.47
C TYR A 86 -12.31 -2.80 3.19
N SER A 87 -13.51 -2.46 2.74
CA SER A 87 -14.01 -2.85 1.42
C SER A 87 -13.63 -1.87 0.31
N ASP A 88 -13.21 -0.65 0.67
CA ASP A 88 -12.81 0.42 -0.25
C ASP A 88 -11.68 1.24 0.37
N PHE A 89 -10.77 1.70 -0.49
CA PHE A 89 -9.58 2.46 -0.15
C PHE A 89 -9.51 3.80 -0.90
N ALA A 90 -10.47 4.13 -1.77
CA ALA A 90 -10.43 5.36 -2.56
C ALA A 90 -10.26 6.60 -1.67
N GLY A 91 -9.24 7.41 -1.97
CA GLY A 91 -9.00 8.70 -1.30
C GLY A 91 -8.53 8.58 0.15
N ILE A 92 -8.09 7.41 0.59
CA ILE A 92 -7.54 7.23 1.95
C ILE A 92 -6.08 6.78 1.93
N MET A 93 -5.33 7.32 2.88
CA MET A 93 -4.04 6.80 3.31
C MET A 93 -4.22 6.04 4.62
N ILE A 94 -3.79 4.79 4.63
CA ILE A 94 -3.77 3.94 5.81
C ILE A 94 -2.33 3.78 6.28
N ILE A 95 -2.06 4.22 7.50
CA ILE A 95 -0.79 4.00 8.18
C ILE A 95 -0.87 2.67 8.91
N LEU A 96 -0.25 1.63 8.37
CA LEU A 96 -0.32 0.27 8.91
C LEU A 96 0.87 -0.03 9.83
N ARG A 97 0.58 -0.41 11.08
CA ARG A 97 1.54 -0.86 12.09
C ARG A 97 1.14 -2.25 12.58
N ILE A 98 2.00 -2.89 13.37
CA ILE A 98 1.63 -4.12 14.07
C ILE A 98 0.45 -3.78 14.99
N ASP A 99 -0.64 -4.53 14.86
CA ASP A 99 -1.88 -4.45 15.66
C ASP A 99 -2.60 -3.10 15.65
N MET A 100 -2.19 -2.16 14.81
CA MET A 100 -2.73 -0.81 14.78
C MET A 100 -2.74 -0.25 13.36
N ARG A 101 -3.78 0.52 13.03
CA ARG A 101 -3.87 1.26 11.77
C ARG A 101 -4.60 2.58 11.97
N ASN A 102 -4.22 3.58 11.19
CA ASN A 102 -4.86 4.90 11.19
C ASN A 102 -5.19 5.27 9.75
N ALA A 103 -6.45 5.62 9.48
CA ALA A 103 -6.88 6.14 8.19
C ALA A 103 -6.85 7.68 8.22
N VAL A 104 -6.33 8.27 7.15
CA VAL A 104 -6.28 9.71 6.90
C VAL A 104 -6.83 9.96 5.50
N ASN A 105 -7.73 10.92 5.35
CA ASN A 105 -8.21 11.30 4.03
C ASN A 105 -7.10 12.00 3.25
N LEU A 106 -6.99 11.66 1.97
CA LEU A 106 -6.16 12.36 1.01
C LEU A 106 -7.01 13.54 0.48
N ASP A 107 -6.74 14.75 0.98
CA ASP A 107 -7.42 15.99 0.57
C ASP A 107 -7.20 16.35 -0.91
#